data_AF-A0A4R1WGB5-F1
#
_entry.id   AF-A0A4R1WGB5-F1
#
_cell.length_a   1.000
_cell.length_b   1.000
_cell.length_c   1.000
_cell.angle_alpha   90.00
_cell.angle_beta   90.00
_cell.angle_gamma   90.00
#
_symmetry.space_group_name_H-M   'P 1'
#
loop_
_entity.id
_entity.type
_entity.pdbx_description
1 polymer ?
#
loop_
_entity_poly.entity_id
_entity_poly.type
_entity_poly.pdbx_seq_one_letter_code
_entity_poly.pdbx_strand_id
1 'polypeptide(L)'
;MSRHPAHLLLSAAAWLGFVVVTVWTMAFLAGVVVPRTVDGPDRTTTARAVAIDLALLLFFAVQHSVMARRQVKSWLSRRIPTALERTSYVLATDICLALLLVLWQPWGGQIWHAEGPVMVIAWSLFAAGWALTITATFAVDHLELMGLRQAGWATARDPGLTSDLYVGGLHAVVRHPLMTGLVLAFWATPRMGASHLLFALAATGYIAVGIMFEERDLRNTFGAAYDDYAARVPALLPRLPVRRGSVHSPDPSRRAIRRRTAAAEDVRTETGEDTG
;
A
#
# COMPACT_ATOMS: atom_id res chain seq x y z
N MET A 1 17.97 -27.03 0.54
CA MET A 1 17.88 -26.32 -0.76
C MET A 1 19.29 -26.04 -1.24
N SER A 2 19.72 -26.61 -2.37
CA SER A 2 21.04 -26.31 -2.96
C SER A 2 21.05 -24.85 -3.44
N ARG A 3 21.93 -24.03 -2.85
CA ARG A 3 22.13 -22.64 -3.28
C ARG A 3 22.89 -22.66 -4.61
N HIS A 4 22.17 -22.48 -5.72
CA HIS A 4 22.82 -22.33 -7.02
C HIS A 4 23.37 -20.89 -7.13
N PRO A 5 24.68 -20.71 -7.34
CA PRO A 5 25.30 -19.38 -7.35
C PRO A 5 24.70 -18.47 -8.43
N ALA A 6 24.33 -19.03 -9.58
CA ALA A 6 23.66 -18.29 -10.65
C ALA A 6 22.30 -17.69 -10.22
N HIS A 7 21.52 -18.39 -9.40
CA HIS A 7 20.23 -17.89 -8.91
C HIS A 7 20.41 -16.75 -7.92
N LEU A 8 21.43 -16.85 -7.05
CA LEU A 8 21.79 -15.79 -6.11
C LEU A 8 22.25 -14.53 -6.84
N LEU A 9 23.12 -14.67 -7.85
CA LEU A 9 23.60 -13.54 -8.64
C LEU A 9 22.47 -12.85 -9.40
N LEU A 10 21.60 -13.61 -10.07
CA LEU A 10 20.49 -13.04 -10.84
C LEU A 10 19.47 -12.32 -9.93
N SER A 11 19.14 -12.92 -8.78
CA SER A 11 18.23 -12.31 -7.81
C SER A 11 18.81 -11.08 -7.12
N ALA A 12 20.12 -11.06 -6.83
CA ALA A 12 20.80 -9.87 -6.34
C ALA A 12 20.82 -8.74 -7.40
N ALA A 13 21.08 -9.08 -8.67
CA ALA A 13 21.06 -8.10 -9.75
C ALA A 13 19.66 -7.51 -9.96
N ALA A 14 18.61 -8.34 -9.94
CA ALA A 14 17.23 -7.88 -10.01
C ALA A 14 16.86 -6.99 -8.81
N TRP A 15 17.25 -7.37 -7.59
CA TRP A 15 17.02 -6.55 -6.41
C TRP A 15 17.74 -5.20 -6.47
N LEU A 16 19.00 -5.18 -6.92
CA LEU A 16 19.74 -3.94 -7.12
C LEU A 16 19.08 -3.07 -8.21
N GLY A 17 18.61 -3.69 -9.29
CA GLY A 17 17.83 -3.04 -10.34
C GLY A 17 16.58 -2.37 -9.77
N PHE A 18 15.80 -3.09 -8.96
CA PHE A 18 14.64 -2.57 -8.27
C PHE A 18 14.96 -1.36 -7.39
N VAL A 19 16.03 -1.42 -6.60
CA VAL A 19 16.48 -0.30 -5.76
C VAL A 19 16.83 0.92 -6.63
N VAL A 20 17.62 0.72 -7.69
CA VAL A 20 18.02 1.79 -8.62
C VAL A 20 16.81 2.42 -9.30
N VAL A 21 15.90 1.61 -9.85
CA VAL A 21 14.69 2.09 -10.53
C VAL A 21 13.74 2.78 -9.56
N THR A 22 13.64 2.30 -8.33
CA THR A 22 12.85 2.95 -7.28
C THR A 22 13.41 4.33 -6.98
N VAL A 23 14.72 4.45 -6.67
CA VAL A 23 15.37 5.75 -6.41
C VAL A 23 15.27 6.68 -7.62
N TRP A 24 15.43 6.16 -8.84
CA TRP A 24 15.24 6.93 -10.06
C TRP A 24 13.79 7.44 -10.17
N THR A 25 12.80 6.61 -9.87
CA THR A 25 11.39 7.03 -9.84
C THR A 25 11.15 8.15 -8.82
N MET A 26 11.77 8.07 -7.63
CA MET A 26 11.70 9.15 -6.64
C MET A 26 12.26 10.45 -7.21
N ALA A 27 13.46 10.42 -7.80
CA ALA A 27 14.11 11.60 -8.39
C ALA A 27 13.32 12.16 -9.59
N PHE A 28 12.77 11.27 -10.43
CA PHE A 28 11.96 11.59 -11.59
C PHE A 28 10.70 12.38 -11.21
N LEU A 29 9.96 11.91 -10.19
CA LEU A 29 8.75 12.58 -9.67
C LEU A 29 9.07 13.82 -8.84
N ALA A 30 10.13 13.78 -8.04
CA ALA A 30 10.62 14.93 -7.29
C ALA A 30 11.06 16.07 -8.23
N GLY A 31 11.39 15.74 -9.47
CA GLY A 31 11.84 16.70 -10.47
C GLY A 31 13.20 17.28 -10.15
N VAL A 32 14.08 16.49 -9.51
CA VAL A 32 15.42 16.89 -9.06
C VAL A 32 16.45 15.82 -9.48
N VAL A 33 17.73 16.20 -9.51
CA VAL A 33 18.90 15.31 -9.71
C VAL A 33 19.03 14.66 -11.10
N VAL A 34 17.93 14.28 -11.75
CA VAL A 34 17.94 13.58 -13.04
C VAL A 34 17.63 14.50 -14.21
N PRO A 35 18.24 14.29 -15.39
CA PRO A 35 18.02 15.15 -16.57
C PRO A 35 16.64 14.95 -17.21
N ARG A 36 16.01 13.79 -16.97
CA ARG A 36 14.64 13.48 -17.42
C ARG A 36 13.76 13.34 -16.21
N THR A 37 12.88 14.31 -16.03
CA THR A 37 11.89 14.38 -14.95
C THR A 37 10.48 14.31 -15.54
N VAL A 38 9.50 14.11 -14.67
CA VAL A 38 8.08 14.02 -15.06
C VAL A 38 7.55 15.31 -15.69
N ASP A 39 8.00 16.46 -15.19
CA ASP A 39 7.64 17.81 -15.65
C ASP A 39 8.86 18.55 -16.22
N GLY A 40 9.65 17.84 -17.03
CA GLY A 40 10.77 18.42 -17.77
C GLY A 40 10.31 19.36 -18.90
N PRO A 41 11.26 19.92 -19.68
CA PRO A 41 10.92 20.73 -20.85
C PRO A 41 10.24 19.89 -21.93
N ASP A 42 9.31 20.53 -22.64
CA ASP A 42 8.55 19.93 -23.73
C ASP A 42 9.47 19.40 -24.84
N ARG A 43 9.17 18.19 -25.34
CA ARG A 43 9.99 17.53 -26.37
C ARG A 43 9.26 17.28 -27.68
N THR A 44 7.94 17.32 -27.63
CA THR A 44 7.08 17.03 -28.77
C THR A 44 5.72 17.71 -28.58
N THR A 45 4.80 17.53 -29.52
CA THR A 45 3.45 18.08 -29.40
C THR A 45 2.69 17.40 -28.27
N THR A 46 1.84 18.14 -27.56
CA THR A 46 1.02 17.64 -26.45
C THR A 46 0.28 16.35 -26.79
N ALA A 47 -0.38 16.29 -27.95
CA ALA A 47 -1.15 15.11 -28.37
C ALA A 47 -0.25 13.86 -28.50
N ARG A 48 0.96 14.02 -29.04
CA ARG A 48 1.92 12.92 -29.19
C ARG A 48 2.50 12.51 -27.84
N ALA A 49 2.81 13.48 -26.97
CA ALA A 49 3.29 13.23 -25.62
C ALA A 49 2.28 12.40 -24.81
N VAL A 50 1.03 12.85 -24.75
CA VAL A 50 -0.06 12.13 -24.05
C VAL A 50 -0.25 10.71 -24.60
N ALA A 51 -0.22 10.53 -25.92
CA ALA A 51 -0.35 9.20 -26.52
C ALA A 51 0.82 8.27 -26.14
N ILE A 52 2.06 8.77 -26.14
CA ILE A 52 3.24 8.00 -25.74
C ILE A 52 3.17 7.66 -24.25
N ASP A 53 2.89 8.63 -23.38
CA ASP A 53 2.86 8.44 -21.93
C ASP A 53 1.76 7.46 -21.52
N LEU A 54 0.56 7.56 -22.11
CA LEU A 54 -0.52 6.59 -21.89
C LEU A 54 -0.14 5.19 -22.40
N ALA A 55 0.53 5.08 -23.54
CA ALA A 55 1.00 3.80 -24.05
C ALA A 55 2.07 3.18 -23.14
N LEU A 56 2.99 3.98 -22.59
CA LEU A 56 4.01 3.54 -21.63
C LEU A 56 3.37 3.06 -20.32
N LEU A 57 2.42 3.84 -19.79
CA LEU A 57 1.66 3.48 -18.58
C LEU A 57 0.85 2.19 -18.79
N LEU A 58 0.19 2.07 -19.95
CA LEU A 58 -0.56 0.86 -20.30
C LEU A 58 0.37 -0.34 -20.47
N PHE A 59 1.51 -0.16 -21.13
CA PHE A 59 2.50 -1.22 -21.31
C PHE A 59 3.00 -1.75 -19.96
N PHE A 60 3.36 -0.85 -19.04
CA PHE A 60 3.71 -1.21 -17.67
C PHE A 60 2.55 -1.93 -16.96
N ALA A 61 1.34 -1.36 -16.98
CA ALA A 61 0.18 -1.93 -16.30
C ALA A 61 -0.17 -3.34 -16.82
N VAL A 62 -0.11 -3.54 -18.14
CA VAL A 62 -0.34 -4.83 -18.79
C VAL A 62 0.75 -5.81 -18.40
N GLN A 63 2.04 -5.45 -18.53
CA GLN A 63 3.14 -6.35 -18.17
C GLN A 63 3.04 -6.79 -16.70
N HIS A 64 2.90 -5.84 -15.79
CA HIS A 64 2.82 -6.10 -14.35
C HIS A 64 1.61 -6.98 -14.01
N SER A 65 0.43 -6.65 -14.55
CA SER A 65 -0.81 -7.41 -14.29
C SER A 65 -0.78 -8.81 -14.91
N VAL A 66 -0.31 -8.94 -16.14
CA VAL A 66 -0.27 -10.22 -16.86
C VAL A 66 0.68 -11.19 -16.15
N MET A 67 1.88 -10.74 -15.77
CA MET A 67 2.82 -11.60 -15.06
C MET A 67 2.38 -11.93 -13.62
N ALA A 68 1.45 -11.16 -13.04
CA ALA A 68 0.84 -11.50 -11.76
C ALA A 68 -0.20 -12.64 -11.84
N ARG A 69 -0.75 -12.92 -13.04
CA ARG A 69 -1.82 -13.92 -13.23
C ARG A 69 -1.31 -15.36 -13.05
N ARG A 70 -2.14 -16.19 -12.41
CA ARG A 70 -1.84 -17.61 -12.13
C ARG A 70 -1.50 -18.40 -13.40
N GLN A 71 -2.17 -18.12 -14.53
CA GLN A 71 -1.93 -18.80 -15.80
C GLN A 71 -0.52 -18.52 -16.34
N VAL A 72 -0.07 -17.27 -16.23
CA VAL A 72 1.26 -16.86 -16.71
C VAL A 72 2.35 -17.41 -15.80
N LYS A 73 2.13 -17.39 -14.47
CA LYS A 73 3.01 -18.05 -13.50
C LYS A 73 3.16 -19.55 -13.78
N SER A 74 2.03 -20.24 -14.00
CA SER A 74 2.00 -21.66 -14.40
C SER A 74 2.73 -21.93 -15.71
N TRP A 75 2.61 -21.05 -16.70
CA TRP A 75 3.34 -21.17 -17.96
C TRP A 75 4.83 -20.92 -17.78
N LEU A 76 5.21 -19.92 -16.98
CA LEU A 76 6.58 -19.53 -16.74
C LEU A 76 7.32 -20.59 -15.91
N SER A 77 6.69 -21.19 -14.91
CA SER A 77 7.27 -22.27 -14.10
C SER A 77 7.56 -23.55 -14.89
N ARG A 78 6.97 -23.73 -16.08
CA ARG A 78 7.34 -24.79 -17.03
C ARG A 78 8.60 -24.49 -17.83
N ARG A 79 9.04 -23.23 -17.87
CA ARG A 79 10.15 -22.74 -18.70
C ARG A 79 11.38 -22.33 -17.89
N ILE A 80 11.18 -21.81 -16.68
CA ILE A 80 12.25 -21.38 -15.78
C ILE A 80 12.13 -22.07 -14.42
N PRO A 81 13.23 -22.21 -13.66
CA PRO A 81 13.18 -22.73 -12.30
C PRO A 81 12.22 -21.90 -11.44
N THR A 82 11.40 -22.57 -10.62
CA THR A 82 10.43 -21.92 -9.70
C THR A 82 11.10 -20.89 -8.78
N ALA A 83 12.36 -21.14 -8.39
CA ALA A 83 13.19 -20.21 -7.61
C ALA A 83 13.41 -18.84 -8.29
N LEU A 84 13.32 -18.78 -9.62
CA LEU A 84 13.55 -17.58 -10.43
C LEU A 84 12.26 -16.92 -10.90
N GLU A 85 11.09 -17.52 -10.71
CA GLU A 85 9.81 -16.96 -11.17
C GLU A 85 9.62 -15.51 -10.69
N ARG A 86 9.82 -15.29 -9.39
CA ARG A 86 9.67 -13.96 -8.80
C ARG A 86 10.79 -12.99 -9.23
N THR A 87 12.02 -13.49 -9.35
CA THR A 87 13.16 -12.70 -9.86
C THR A 87 12.92 -12.22 -11.29
N SER A 88 12.43 -13.10 -12.17
CA SER A 88 12.09 -12.75 -13.55
C SER A 88 10.94 -11.74 -13.63
N TYR A 89 9.96 -11.85 -12.74
CA TYR A 89 8.91 -10.85 -12.59
C TYR A 89 9.48 -9.48 -12.24
N VAL A 90 10.36 -9.40 -11.23
CA VAL A 90 10.97 -8.14 -10.77
C VAL A 90 11.79 -7.53 -11.90
N LEU A 91 12.68 -8.30 -12.53
CA LEU A 91 13.52 -7.81 -13.61
C LEU A 91 12.72 -7.28 -14.81
N ALA A 92 11.65 -7.99 -15.22
CA ALA A 92 10.80 -7.54 -16.32
C ALA A 92 10.06 -6.23 -15.97
N THR A 93 9.63 -6.10 -14.70
CA THR A 93 8.98 -4.90 -14.19
C THR A 93 9.94 -3.72 -14.13
N ASP A 94 11.18 -3.95 -13.67
CA ASP A 94 12.24 -2.93 -13.63
C ASP A 94 12.57 -2.41 -15.03
N ILE A 95 12.65 -3.30 -16.03
CA ILE A 95 12.86 -2.91 -17.43
C ILE A 95 11.69 -2.05 -17.93
N CYS A 96 10.44 -2.43 -17.66
CA CYS A 96 9.28 -1.65 -18.07
C CYS A 96 9.23 -0.27 -17.41
N LEU A 97 9.56 -0.20 -16.12
CA LEU A 97 9.67 1.07 -15.40
C LEU A 97 10.82 1.93 -15.93
N ALA A 98 12.01 1.37 -16.16
CA ALA A 98 13.12 2.09 -16.74
C ALA A 98 12.77 2.65 -18.13
N LEU A 99 12.10 1.86 -18.97
CA LEU A 99 11.60 2.32 -20.27
C LEU A 99 10.59 3.47 -20.11
N LEU A 100 9.66 3.36 -19.16
CA LEU A 100 8.72 4.44 -18.83
C LEU A 100 9.46 5.73 -18.46
N LEU A 101 10.41 5.66 -17.53
CA LEU A 101 11.16 6.83 -17.05
C LEU A 101 12.02 7.47 -18.15
N VAL A 102 12.64 6.66 -19.01
CA VAL A 102 13.49 7.14 -20.11
C VAL A 102 12.64 7.75 -21.23
N LEU A 103 11.56 7.07 -21.62
CA LEU A 103 10.76 7.41 -22.79
C LEU A 103 9.62 8.39 -22.50
N TRP A 104 9.40 8.76 -21.23
CA TRP A 104 8.42 9.75 -20.81
C TRP A 104 8.58 11.07 -21.59
N GLN A 105 7.44 11.66 -21.98
CA GLN A 105 7.36 12.89 -22.76
C GLN A 105 6.67 14.00 -21.95
N PRO A 106 7.45 14.83 -21.22
CA PRO A 106 6.91 16.03 -20.61
C PRO A 106 6.27 16.94 -21.68
N TRP A 107 5.13 17.53 -21.33
CA TRP A 107 4.39 18.47 -22.19
C TRP A 107 3.88 19.69 -21.41
N GLY A 108 4.45 19.92 -20.23
CA GLY A 108 4.29 21.15 -19.48
C GLY A 108 2.93 21.29 -18.79
N GLY A 109 2.46 22.54 -18.71
CA GLY A 109 1.22 22.94 -18.05
C GLY A 109 1.33 22.93 -16.53
N GLN A 110 1.53 24.09 -15.91
CA GLN A 110 1.57 24.17 -14.45
C GLN A 110 0.15 24.04 -13.86
N ILE A 111 -0.09 22.98 -13.08
CA ILE A 111 -1.33 22.79 -12.33
C ILE A 111 -1.21 23.48 -10.97
N TRP A 112 -0.13 23.22 -10.24
CA TRP A 112 0.21 23.97 -9.03
C TRP A 112 1.72 24.11 -8.83
N HIS A 113 2.06 25.15 -8.07
CA HIS A 113 3.39 25.42 -7.56
C HIS A 113 3.25 25.86 -6.10
N ALA A 114 3.76 25.05 -5.17
CA ALA A 114 3.72 25.34 -3.74
C ALA A 114 4.99 26.08 -3.32
N GLU A 115 4.81 27.15 -2.55
CA GLU A 115 5.90 27.97 -2.00
C GLU A 115 5.84 28.02 -0.48
N GLY A 116 6.94 28.48 0.14
CA GLY A 116 7.02 28.70 1.58
C GLY A 116 6.68 27.46 2.42
N PRO A 117 5.87 27.58 3.48
CA PRO A 117 5.51 26.46 4.35
C PRO A 117 4.79 25.31 3.62
N VAL A 118 3.99 25.62 2.59
CA VAL A 118 3.25 24.60 1.82
C VAL A 118 4.20 23.70 1.04
N MET A 119 5.28 24.27 0.50
CA MET A 119 6.34 23.50 -0.16
C MET A 119 6.98 22.48 0.79
N VAL A 120 7.27 22.90 2.03
CA VAL A 120 7.85 22.03 3.06
C VAL A 120 6.90 20.90 3.44
N ILE A 121 5.61 21.20 3.59
CA ILE A 121 4.57 20.19 3.83
C ILE A 121 4.51 19.19 2.67
N ALA A 122 4.50 19.66 1.41
CA ALA A 122 4.49 18.79 0.24
C ALA A 122 5.70 17.85 0.25
N TRP A 123 6.93 18.37 0.38
CA TRP A 123 8.13 17.54 0.46
C TRP A 123 8.11 16.54 1.61
N SER A 124 7.60 16.94 2.78
CA SER A 124 7.49 16.06 3.94
C SER A 124 6.52 14.91 3.67
N LEU A 125 5.38 15.19 3.03
CA LEU A 125 4.41 14.18 2.63
C LEU A 125 4.94 13.28 1.50
N PHE A 126 5.67 13.82 0.53
CA PHE A 126 6.36 13.05 -0.51
C PHE A 126 7.34 12.06 0.10
N ALA A 127 8.22 12.54 0.99
CA ALA A 127 9.20 11.71 1.69
C ALA A 127 8.50 10.65 2.58
N ALA A 128 7.43 11.04 3.28
CA ALA A 128 6.63 10.12 4.08
C ALA A 128 5.94 9.04 3.24
N GLY A 129 5.46 9.38 2.04
CA GLY A 129 4.87 8.42 1.10
C GLY A 129 5.86 7.34 0.65
N TRP A 130 7.08 7.76 0.27
CA TRP A 130 8.14 6.82 -0.07
C TRP A 130 8.62 6.00 1.12
N ALA A 131 8.81 6.62 2.28
CA ALA A 131 9.16 5.92 3.51
C ALA A 131 8.12 4.86 3.87
N LEU A 132 6.83 5.23 3.86
CA LEU A 132 5.72 4.30 4.09
C LEU A 132 5.71 3.15 3.09
N THR A 133 5.92 3.44 1.80
CA THR A 133 6.01 2.42 0.74
C THR A 133 7.11 1.42 1.05
N ILE A 134 8.33 1.91 1.34
CA ILE A 134 9.49 1.06 1.65
C ILE A 134 9.22 0.24 2.90
N THR A 135 8.79 0.85 4.00
CA THR A 135 8.48 0.14 5.26
C THR A 135 7.38 -0.90 5.07
N ALA A 136 6.35 -0.62 4.26
CA ALA A 136 5.29 -1.57 3.95
C ALA A 136 5.81 -2.81 3.21
N THR A 137 6.85 -2.70 2.36
CA THR A 137 7.45 -3.89 1.73
C THR A 137 8.06 -4.84 2.76
N PHE A 138 8.67 -4.32 3.83
CA PHE A 138 9.23 -5.12 4.92
C PHE A 138 8.14 -5.73 5.81
N ALA A 139 7.00 -5.04 5.97
CA ALA A 139 5.87 -5.54 6.74
C ALA A 139 5.22 -6.79 6.12
N VAL A 140 5.25 -6.92 4.79
CA VAL A 140 4.72 -8.09 4.07
C VAL A 140 5.72 -9.24 4.06
N ASP A 141 6.89 -9.02 3.45
CA ASP A 141 8.14 -9.83 3.48
C ASP A 141 8.96 -9.36 2.27
N HIS A 142 9.86 -8.40 2.47
CA HIS A 142 10.62 -7.79 1.36
C HIS A 142 11.44 -8.83 0.57
N LEU A 143 11.97 -9.86 1.24
CA LEU A 143 12.78 -10.89 0.58
C LEU A 143 11.93 -11.78 -0.32
N GLU A 144 10.72 -12.11 0.11
CA GLU A 144 9.76 -12.86 -0.70
C GLU A 144 9.21 -12.01 -1.85
N LEU A 145 8.92 -10.73 -1.58
CA LEU A 145 8.43 -9.77 -2.58
C LEU A 145 9.49 -9.50 -3.66
N MET A 146 10.77 -9.57 -3.33
CA MET A 146 11.88 -9.36 -4.27
C MET A 146 12.40 -10.63 -4.95
N GLY A 147 11.92 -11.82 -4.56
CA GLY A 147 12.41 -13.09 -5.12
C GLY A 147 13.68 -13.64 -4.46
N LEU A 148 14.23 -12.94 -3.46
CA LEU A 148 15.46 -13.31 -2.76
C LEU A 148 15.26 -14.57 -1.91
N ARG A 149 14.12 -14.69 -1.21
CA ARG A 149 13.84 -15.90 -0.41
C ARG A 149 13.77 -17.14 -1.30
N GLN A 150 13.09 -17.03 -2.43
CA GLN A 150 12.91 -18.10 -3.43
C GLN A 150 14.23 -18.50 -4.07
N ALA A 151 15.15 -17.55 -4.27
CA ALA A 151 16.50 -17.80 -4.78
C ALA A 151 17.47 -18.43 -3.75
N GLY A 152 17.11 -18.46 -2.46
CA GLY A 152 17.86 -19.14 -1.40
C GLY A 152 18.64 -18.23 -0.44
N TRP A 153 18.33 -16.92 -0.41
CA TRP A 153 18.93 -15.95 0.51
C TRP A 153 18.45 -16.10 1.96
N ALA A 154 17.28 -16.71 2.17
CA ALA A 154 16.71 -16.95 3.49
C ALA A 154 15.97 -18.30 3.54
N THR A 155 15.72 -18.81 4.74
CA THR A 155 14.96 -20.05 4.94
C THR A 155 13.57 -19.93 4.33
N ALA A 156 13.11 -20.98 3.65
CA ALA A 156 11.73 -21.05 3.18
C ALA A 156 10.77 -20.94 4.37
N ARG A 157 9.64 -20.23 4.19
CA ARG A 157 8.59 -20.21 5.21
C ARG A 157 7.92 -21.58 5.26
N ASP A 158 7.47 -21.94 6.46
CA ASP A 158 6.60 -23.09 6.65
C ASP A 158 5.24 -22.77 5.99
N PRO A 159 4.81 -23.54 4.97
CA PRO A 159 3.52 -23.34 4.31
C PRO A 159 2.32 -23.35 5.28
N GLY A 160 2.47 -23.99 6.45
CA GLY A 160 1.41 -24.04 7.46
C GLY A 160 1.17 -22.70 8.19
N LEU A 161 2.15 -21.79 8.23
CA LEU A 161 2.05 -20.54 9.00
C LEU A 161 1.46 -19.35 8.20
N THR A 162 1.32 -19.47 6.88
CA THR A 162 0.91 -18.38 5.98
C THR A 162 -0.60 -18.33 5.71
N SER A 163 -1.40 -19.09 6.48
CA SER A 163 -2.85 -19.22 6.25
C SER A 163 -3.71 -18.26 7.08
N ASP A 164 -3.09 -17.47 7.98
CA ASP A 164 -3.83 -16.55 8.84
C ASP A 164 -3.86 -15.14 8.28
N LEU A 165 -5.01 -14.48 8.39
CA LEU A 165 -5.18 -13.09 7.99
C LEU A 165 -4.38 -12.17 8.93
N TYR A 166 -3.30 -11.59 8.44
CA TYR A 166 -2.51 -10.62 9.19
C TYR A 166 -3.14 -9.22 9.14
N VAL A 167 -3.50 -8.67 10.30
CA VAL A 167 -4.12 -7.34 10.45
C VAL A 167 -3.35 -6.41 11.41
N GLY A 168 -2.11 -6.76 11.75
CA GLY A 168 -1.27 -6.02 12.69
C GLY A 168 -0.44 -4.89 12.05
N GLY A 169 0.25 -4.11 12.90
CA GLY A 169 1.21 -3.10 12.45
C GLY A 169 0.57 -2.03 11.55
N LEU A 170 1.15 -1.80 10.36
CA LEU A 170 0.62 -0.84 9.38
C LEU A 170 -0.77 -1.22 8.88
N HIS A 171 -1.06 -2.52 8.79
CA HIS A 171 -2.37 -3.04 8.37
C HIS A 171 -3.47 -2.78 9.40
N ALA A 172 -3.14 -2.45 10.65
CA ALA A 172 -4.14 -2.02 11.64
C ALA A 172 -4.65 -0.58 11.39
N VAL A 173 -3.90 0.23 10.64
CA VAL A 173 -4.19 1.65 10.39
C VAL A 173 -4.89 1.84 9.03
N VAL A 174 -4.34 1.21 7.98
CA VAL A 174 -4.88 1.20 6.62
C VAL A 174 -4.69 -0.18 6.01
N ARG A 175 -5.65 -0.66 5.21
CA ARG A 175 -5.56 -2.03 4.66
C ARG A 175 -4.41 -2.21 3.69
N HIS A 176 -4.12 -1.16 2.91
CA HIS A 176 -3.15 -1.19 1.81
C HIS A 176 -2.04 -0.14 2.02
N PRO A 177 -1.14 -0.32 3.02
CA PRO A 177 -0.15 0.68 3.39
C PRO A 177 0.86 0.99 2.28
N LEU A 178 1.27 -0.02 1.49
CA LEU A 178 2.16 0.17 0.34
C LEU A 178 1.51 1.09 -0.70
N MET A 179 0.26 0.80 -1.08
CA MET A 179 -0.52 1.58 -2.05
C MET A 179 -0.80 2.99 -1.53
N THR A 180 -1.05 3.13 -0.23
CA THR A 180 -1.20 4.43 0.43
C THR A 180 0.05 5.27 0.29
N GLY A 181 1.22 4.69 0.57
CA GLY A 181 2.51 5.35 0.40
C GLY A 181 2.75 5.81 -1.04
N LEU A 182 2.46 4.95 -2.03
CA LEU A 182 2.61 5.27 -3.45
C LEU A 182 1.67 6.41 -3.88
N VAL A 183 0.38 6.34 -3.55
CA VAL A 183 -0.57 7.42 -3.86
C VAL A 183 -0.12 8.72 -3.22
N LEU A 184 0.30 8.70 -1.95
CA LEU A 184 0.81 9.90 -1.29
C LEU A 184 2.05 10.46 -2.01
N ALA A 185 3.01 9.61 -2.38
CA ALA A 185 4.23 10.01 -3.08
C ALA A 185 3.96 10.56 -4.49
N PHE A 186 2.96 10.03 -5.21
CA PHE A 186 2.64 10.48 -6.56
C PHE A 186 1.95 11.84 -6.58
N TRP A 187 1.20 12.18 -5.53
CA TRP A 187 0.42 13.40 -5.46
C TRP A 187 1.09 14.52 -4.66
N ALA A 188 1.87 14.20 -3.63
CA ALA A 188 2.38 15.20 -2.69
C ALA A 188 3.65 15.91 -3.14
N THR A 189 3.77 16.31 -4.41
CA THR A 189 4.92 17.08 -4.89
C THR A 189 4.67 18.58 -4.83
N PRO A 190 5.72 19.39 -4.58
CA PRO A 190 5.57 20.85 -4.52
C PRO A 190 5.27 21.47 -5.89
N ARG A 191 5.62 20.77 -6.98
CA ARG A 191 5.36 21.16 -8.35
C ARG A 191 4.58 20.03 -9.01
N MET A 192 3.50 20.38 -9.68
CA MET A 192 2.71 19.45 -10.47
C MET A 192 2.42 20.07 -11.82
N GLY A 193 3.00 19.47 -12.86
CA GLY A 193 2.66 19.72 -14.25
C GLY A 193 1.50 18.84 -14.73
N ALA A 194 1.03 19.09 -15.95
CA ALA A 194 -0.05 18.30 -16.56
C ALA A 194 0.42 16.88 -16.92
N SER A 195 1.68 16.72 -17.31
CA SER A 195 2.33 15.42 -17.48
C SER A 195 2.36 14.62 -16.17
N HIS A 196 2.80 15.24 -15.07
CA HIS A 196 2.76 14.57 -13.77
C HIS A 196 1.34 14.26 -13.32
N LEU A 197 0.38 15.18 -13.51
CA LEU A 197 -1.01 14.91 -13.16
C LEU A 197 -1.56 13.68 -13.93
N LEU A 198 -1.22 13.55 -15.21
CA LEU A 198 -1.56 12.36 -16.01
C LEU A 198 -0.97 11.08 -15.39
N PHE A 199 0.31 11.10 -15.03
CA PHE A 199 0.97 9.99 -14.33
C PHE A 199 0.25 9.64 -13.03
N ALA A 200 0.01 10.64 -12.17
CA ALA A 200 -0.58 10.45 -10.85
C ALA A 200 -2.00 9.89 -10.95
N LEU A 201 -2.82 10.39 -11.87
CA LEU A 201 -4.18 9.90 -12.11
C LEU A 201 -4.18 8.46 -12.64
N ALA A 202 -3.39 8.17 -13.68
CA ALA A 202 -3.33 6.83 -14.26
C ALA A 202 -2.77 5.80 -13.28
N ALA A 203 -1.70 6.14 -12.55
CA ALA A 203 -1.12 5.27 -11.53
C ALA A 203 -2.09 5.03 -10.37
N THR A 204 -2.82 6.06 -9.92
CA THR A 204 -3.87 5.91 -8.89
C THR A 204 -5.01 5.02 -9.38
N GLY A 205 -5.47 5.20 -10.63
CA GLY A 205 -6.49 4.35 -11.24
C GLY A 205 -6.05 2.89 -11.33
N TYR A 206 -4.79 2.65 -11.72
CA TYR A 206 -4.20 1.31 -11.73
C TYR A 206 -4.14 0.68 -10.33
N ILE A 207 -3.71 1.45 -9.33
CA ILE A 207 -3.70 1.02 -7.92
C ILE A 207 -5.11 0.67 -7.45
N ALA A 208 -6.11 1.49 -7.77
CA ALA A 208 -7.50 1.23 -7.38
C ALA A 208 -8.01 -0.09 -7.97
N VAL A 209 -7.72 -0.36 -9.25
CA VAL A 209 -8.04 -1.65 -9.89
C VAL A 209 -7.31 -2.81 -9.20
N GLY A 210 -6.02 -2.63 -8.86
CA GLY A 210 -5.24 -3.61 -8.11
C GLY A 210 -5.86 -3.94 -6.75
N ILE A 211 -6.25 -2.92 -5.99
CA ILE A 211 -6.94 -3.07 -4.71
C ILE A 211 -8.25 -3.85 -4.87
N MET A 212 -9.06 -3.53 -5.89
CA MET A 212 -10.31 -4.25 -6.12
C MET A 212 -10.09 -5.75 -6.33
N PHE A 213 -9.07 -6.13 -7.11
CA PHE A 213 -8.73 -7.54 -7.31
C PHE A 213 -8.17 -8.18 -6.04
N GLU A 214 -7.28 -7.48 -5.34
CA GLU A 214 -6.70 -7.96 -4.09
C GLU A 214 -7.76 -8.19 -3.02
N GLU A 215 -8.66 -7.24 -2.79
CA GLU A 215 -9.72 -7.42 -1.79
C GLU A 215 -10.71 -8.51 -2.20
N ARG A 216 -10.93 -8.74 -3.49
CA ARG A 216 -11.74 -9.86 -3.97
C ARG A 216 -11.08 -11.19 -3.63
N ASP A 217 -9.78 -11.32 -3.87
CA ASP A 217 -9.03 -12.53 -3.56
C ASP A 217 -8.93 -12.77 -2.04
N LEU A 218 -8.77 -11.71 -1.25
CA LEU A 218 -8.79 -11.79 0.21
C LEU A 218 -10.15 -12.23 0.75
N ARG A 219 -11.26 -11.71 0.19
CA ARG A 219 -12.61 -12.21 0.54
C ARG A 219 -12.82 -13.65 0.14
N ASN A 220 -12.36 -14.07 -1.03
CA ASN A 220 -12.44 -15.47 -1.47
C ASN A 220 -11.63 -16.41 -0.55
N THR A 221 -10.55 -15.92 0.04
CA THR A 221 -9.63 -16.72 0.88
C THR A 221 -10.07 -16.75 2.36
N PHE A 222 -10.46 -15.60 2.91
CA PHE A 222 -10.69 -15.41 4.35
C PHE A 222 -12.17 -15.16 4.72
N GLY A 223 -13.05 -14.94 3.74
CA GLY A 223 -14.49 -14.76 3.94
C GLY A 223 -14.82 -13.68 4.97
N ALA A 224 -15.68 -14.03 5.93
CA ALA A 224 -16.19 -13.12 6.96
C ALA A 224 -15.09 -12.46 7.81
N ALA A 225 -13.96 -13.14 8.05
CA ALA A 225 -12.86 -12.56 8.82
C ALA A 225 -12.27 -11.32 8.13
N TYR A 226 -12.20 -11.34 6.79
CA TYR A 226 -11.75 -10.18 6.02
C TYR A 226 -12.82 -9.08 5.96
N ASP A 227 -14.09 -9.43 5.84
CA ASP A 227 -15.18 -8.43 5.83
C ASP A 227 -15.25 -7.68 7.17
N ASP A 228 -15.10 -8.38 8.28
CA ASP A 228 -15.00 -7.81 9.62
C ASP A 228 -13.82 -6.83 9.76
N TYR A 229 -12.67 -7.23 9.22
CA TYR A 229 -11.48 -6.37 9.15
C TYR A 229 -11.72 -5.13 8.27
N ALA A 230 -12.33 -5.31 7.09
CA ALA A 230 -12.62 -4.25 6.15
C ALA A 230 -13.67 -3.23 6.64
N ALA A 231 -14.58 -3.65 7.54
CA ALA A 231 -15.50 -2.74 8.20
C ALA A 231 -14.79 -1.78 9.18
N ARG A 232 -13.72 -2.26 9.84
CA ARG A 232 -12.99 -1.52 10.89
C ARG A 232 -11.88 -0.63 10.35
N VAL A 233 -11.09 -1.13 9.40
CA VAL A 233 -9.88 -0.46 8.90
C VAL A 233 -10.11 0.09 7.49
N PRO A 234 -9.88 1.39 7.21
CA PRO A 234 -10.08 1.96 5.87
C PRO A 234 -9.06 1.44 4.85
N ALA A 235 -9.39 1.53 3.55
CA ALA A 235 -8.53 1.02 2.48
C ALA A 235 -7.18 1.76 2.36
N LEU A 236 -7.23 3.09 2.23
CA LEU A 236 -6.07 3.93 1.89
C LEU A 236 -5.86 5.10 2.86
N LEU A 237 -6.90 5.89 3.13
CA LEU A 237 -6.76 7.06 4.01
C LEU A 237 -7.10 6.68 5.45
N PRO A 238 -6.19 6.91 6.42
CA PRO A 238 -6.47 6.61 7.82
C PRO A 238 -7.63 7.47 8.31
N ARG A 239 -8.48 6.89 9.16
CA ARG A 239 -9.51 7.65 9.86
C ARG A 239 -8.80 8.55 10.87
N LEU A 240 -8.90 9.86 10.70
CA LEU A 240 -8.47 10.80 11.74
C LEU A 240 -9.31 10.49 13.00
N PRO A 241 -8.69 10.34 14.19
CA PRO A 241 -9.44 10.16 15.41
C PRO A 241 -10.26 11.43 15.65
N VAL A 242 -11.56 11.38 15.33
CA VAL A 242 -12.50 12.40 15.75
C VAL A 242 -12.59 12.26 17.26
N ARG A 243 -11.94 13.16 17.99
CA ARG A 243 -12.08 13.28 19.44
C ARG A 243 -13.55 13.62 19.71
N ARG A 244 -14.41 12.61 19.85
CA ARG A 244 -15.75 12.79 20.40
C ARG A 244 -15.52 13.31 21.82
N GLY A 245 -15.88 14.58 22.05
CA GLY A 245 -15.89 15.15 23.39
C GLY A 245 -16.59 14.17 24.32
N SER A 246 -15.96 13.90 25.45
CA SER A 246 -16.51 13.07 26.52
C SER A 246 -17.90 13.58 26.86
N VAL A 247 -18.94 12.92 26.36
CA VAL A 247 -20.29 13.10 26.88
C VAL A 247 -20.23 12.60 28.31
N HIS A 248 -20.39 13.54 29.23
CA HIS A 248 -20.47 13.34 30.67
C HIS A 248 -21.35 12.11 30.97
N SER A 249 -20.73 11.01 31.41
CA SER A 249 -21.48 9.89 31.97
C SER A 249 -22.25 10.41 33.20
N PRO A 250 -23.57 10.20 33.29
CA PRO A 250 -24.32 10.63 34.46
C PRO A 250 -23.77 9.94 35.71
N ASP A 251 -23.53 10.75 36.73
CA ASP A 251 -22.98 10.42 38.04
C ASP A 251 -23.62 9.13 38.64
N PRO A 252 -22.82 8.10 38.96
CA PRO A 252 -23.30 6.85 39.57
C PRO A 252 -23.85 7.05 41.00
N SER A 253 -23.63 8.22 41.63
CA SER A 253 -24.07 8.51 43.00
C SER A 253 -25.60 8.51 43.18
N ARG A 254 -26.38 8.74 42.11
CA ARG A 254 -27.86 8.75 42.18
C ARG A 254 -28.51 7.36 42.20
N ARG A 255 -27.75 6.28 41.92
CA ARG A 255 -28.30 4.91 41.94
C ARG A 255 -28.27 4.25 43.32
N ALA A 256 -27.47 4.77 44.25
CA ALA A 256 -27.29 4.19 45.58
C ALA A 256 -28.39 4.56 46.58
N ILE A 257 -29.11 5.68 46.37
CA ILE A 257 -30.12 6.16 47.33
C ILE A 257 -31.45 5.41 47.20
N ARG A 258 -31.77 4.83 46.03
CA ARG A 258 -33.06 4.15 45.80
C ARG A 258 -33.10 2.68 46.23
N ARG A 259 -31.96 2.07 46.58
CA ARG A 259 -31.90 0.67 47.07
C ARG A 259 -31.93 0.54 48.59
N ARG A 260 -31.72 1.63 49.33
CA ARG A 260 -31.63 1.60 50.80
C ARG A 260 -32.98 1.86 51.50
N THR A 261 -33.96 2.43 50.79
CA THR A 261 -35.33 2.58 51.31
C THR A 261 -36.19 1.33 51.10
N ALA A 262 -36.01 0.58 50.01
CA ALA A 262 -36.78 -0.64 49.76
C ALA A 262 -36.42 -1.81 50.72
N ALA A 263 -35.16 -1.91 51.15
CA ALA A 263 -34.70 -2.96 52.06
C ALA A 263 -35.06 -2.71 53.54
N ALA A 264 -35.56 -1.51 53.89
CA ALA A 264 -35.99 -1.17 55.24
C ALA A 264 -37.51 -1.34 55.46
N GLU A 265 -38.30 -1.43 54.37
CA GLU A 265 -39.73 -1.76 54.44
C GLU A 265 -39.98 -3.28 54.52
N ASP A 266 -39.14 -4.10 53.89
CA ASP A 266 -39.33 -5.56 53.79
C ASP A 266 -39.01 -6.33 55.10
N VAL A 267 -38.18 -5.76 55.99
CA VAL A 267 -37.80 -6.38 57.27
C VAL A 267 -38.85 -6.12 58.37
N ARG A 268 -39.80 -5.20 58.15
CA ARG A 268 -40.83 -4.87 59.15
C ARG A 268 -42.10 -5.72 59.01
N THR A 269 -42.21 -6.53 57.96
CA THR A 269 -43.34 -7.44 57.70
C THR A 269 -43.12 -8.88 58.14
N GLU A 270 -41.88 -9.30 58.43
CA GLU A 270 -41.57 -10.70 58.82
C GLU A 270 -41.53 -10.96 60.35
N THR A 271 -41.78 -9.96 61.20
CA THR A 271 -41.65 -10.11 62.68
C THR A 271 -42.95 -10.00 63.47
N GLY A 272 -44.10 -10.25 62.85
CA GLY A 272 -45.38 -10.21 63.56
C GLY A 272 -46.46 -11.10 62.97
N GLU A 273 -46.38 -12.41 63.23
CA GLU A 273 -47.55 -13.29 63.39
C GLU A 273 -47.10 -14.70 63.80
N ASP A 274 -46.90 -14.90 65.12
CA ASP A 274 -46.86 -16.23 65.73
C ASP A 274 -47.58 -16.16 67.09
N THR A 275 -48.90 -16.30 67.05
CA THR A 275 -49.75 -16.63 68.19
C THR A 275 -50.86 -17.55 67.69
N GLY A 276 -50.77 -18.84 68.03
CA GLY A 276 -51.77 -19.87 67.73
C GLY A 276 -51.26 -21.26 68.07
#